data_AF-A0A0D3A706-F1
#
_entry.id   AF-A0A0D3A706-F1
#
_cell.length_a   1.000
_cell.length_b   1.000
_cell.length_c   1.000
_cell.angle_alpha   90.00
_cell.angle_beta   90.00
_cell.angle_gamma   90.00
#
_symmetry.space_group_name_H-M   'P 1'
#
loop_
_entity.id
_entity.type
_entity.pdbx_description
1 polymer ?
#
loop_
_entity_poly.entity_id
_entity_poly.type
_entity_poly.pdbx_seq_one_letter_code
_entity_poly.pdbx_strand_id
1 'polypeptide(L)'
;MGRYSNSQPSDSSEYGGEISEPYEYSETEDLIRRDQEELSLKYGDTAQYPPQYPPQPEVEFGFPQICYCGGAPKIATSYIRLDPWRRYYTCEHVDDGECHVWKWWDVAVMEEMRARDKHIH
;
A
#
# COMPACT_ATOMS: atom_id res chain seq x y z
N MET A 1 34.50 15.81 2.31
CA MET A 1 34.06 15.39 0.97
C MET A 1 32.61 15.82 0.83
N GLY A 2 32.34 16.85 0.03
CA GLY A 2 31.02 17.47 0.01
C GLY A 2 30.72 18.16 -1.31
N ARG A 3 29.41 18.20 -1.59
CA ARG A 3 28.66 18.93 -2.63
C ARG A 3 28.54 18.21 -3.98
N TYR A 4 27.43 17.49 -4.13
CA TYR A 4 26.85 17.22 -5.44
C TYR A 4 26.22 18.53 -5.95
N SER A 5 26.69 19.03 -7.08
CA SER A 5 26.11 20.16 -7.80
C SER A 5 24.90 19.66 -8.59
N ASN A 6 23.70 20.06 -8.20
CA ASN A 6 22.51 19.90 -9.04
C ASN A 6 22.42 21.11 -9.97
N SER A 7 22.83 20.94 -11.23
CA SER A 7 22.50 21.88 -12.30
C SER A 7 21.11 21.55 -12.80
N GLN A 8 20.06 22.17 -12.24
CA GLN A 8 18.77 22.21 -12.91
C GLN A 8 18.87 23.24 -14.05
N PRO A 9 18.58 22.88 -15.31
CA PRO A 9 18.34 23.89 -16.33
C PRO A 9 17.01 24.59 -15.99
N SER A 10 17.09 25.89 -15.70
CA SER A 10 15.92 26.77 -15.74
C SER A 10 15.54 26.93 -17.20
N ASP A 11 14.59 26.13 -17.69
CA ASP A 11 13.99 26.40 -18.99
C ASP A 11 12.89 27.44 -18.82
N SER A 12 13.27 28.70 -19.03
CA SER A 12 12.36 29.83 -19.16
C SER A 12 12.03 30.01 -20.64
N SER A 13 10.97 29.36 -21.12
CA SER A 13 10.32 29.74 -22.38
C SER A 13 8.94 30.34 -22.09
N GLU A 14 8.97 31.68 -22.01
CA GLU A 14 8.00 32.62 -22.56
C GLU A 14 6.57 32.12 -22.78
N TYR A 15 5.70 32.56 -21.87
CA TYR A 15 4.26 32.59 -22.04
C TYR A 15 3.86 33.52 -23.20
N GLY A 16 3.23 32.96 -24.23
CA GLY A 16 2.32 33.68 -25.13
C GLY A 16 2.73 33.72 -26.61
N GLY A 17 2.11 32.86 -27.42
CA GLY A 17 2.07 32.97 -28.88
C GLY A 17 0.85 32.25 -29.44
N GLU A 18 -0.25 32.98 -29.61
CA GLU A 18 -1.44 32.54 -30.35
C GLU A 18 -1.06 32.15 -31.79
N ILE A 19 -1.34 30.89 -32.16
CA ILE A 19 -1.79 30.56 -33.50
C ILE A 19 -3.00 29.64 -33.32
N SER A 20 -4.17 30.25 -33.45
CA SER A 20 -5.46 29.60 -33.60
C SER A 20 -5.50 28.83 -34.92
N GLU A 21 -5.39 27.50 -34.87
CA GLU A 21 -5.83 26.60 -35.94
C GLU A 21 -6.43 25.36 -35.25
N PRO A 22 -7.74 25.06 -35.42
CA PRO A 22 -8.36 23.90 -34.82
C PRO A 22 -7.91 22.68 -35.62
N TYR A 23 -6.80 22.05 -35.23
CA TYR A 23 -6.54 20.71 -35.74
C TYR A 23 -7.55 19.79 -35.05
N GLU A 24 -8.63 19.54 -35.78
CA GLU A 24 -9.82 18.78 -35.39
C GLU A 24 -9.52 17.32 -35.01
N TYR A 25 -8.26 16.88 -35.01
CA TYR A 25 -7.87 15.52 -34.68
C TYR A 25 -6.48 15.50 -34.02
N SER A 26 -6.44 15.57 -32.69
CA SER A 26 -5.22 15.26 -31.96
C SER A 26 -5.00 13.76 -31.94
N GLU A 27 -3.85 13.32 -32.44
CA GLU A 27 -3.40 11.93 -32.36
C GLU A 27 -3.53 11.37 -30.94
N THR A 28 -3.37 12.21 -29.91
CA THR A 28 -3.56 11.82 -28.51
C THR A 28 -5.02 11.51 -28.17
N GLU A 29 -5.96 12.36 -28.58
CA GLU A 29 -7.40 12.15 -28.34
C GLU A 29 -7.89 10.87 -29.04
N ASP A 30 -7.30 10.59 -30.19
CA ASP A 30 -7.63 9.45 -31.01
C ASP A 30 -7.09 8.14 -30.41
N LEU A 31 -5.92 8.18 -29.78
CA LEU A 31 -5.39 7.06 -28.98
C LEU A 31 -6.24 6.83 -27.73
N ILE A 32 -6.62 7.90 -27.02
CA ILE A 32 -7.48 7.83 -25.83
C ILE A 32 -8.83 7.21 -26.17
N ARG A 33 -9.48 7.66 -27.25
CA ARG A 33 -10.77 7.14 -27.70
C ARG A 33 -10.70 5.65 -28.04
N ARG A 34 -9.66 5.21 -28.75
CA ARG A 34 -9.47 3.78 -29.07
C ARG A 34 -9.26 2.92 -27.82
N ASP A 35 -8.48 3.39 -26.85
CA ASP A 35 -8.25 2.69 -25.58
C ASP A 35 -9.55 2.56 -24.78
N GLN A 36 -10.35 3.63 -24.73
CA GLN A 36 -11.68 3.61 -24.09
C GLN A 36 -12.65 2.65 -24.79
N GLU A 37 -12.67 2.63 -26.13
CA GLU A 37 -13.46 1.68 -26.91
C GLU A 37 -13.03 0.23 -26.64
N GLU A 38 -11.72 -0.05 -26.60
CA GLU A 38 -11.19 -1.39 -26.33
C GLU A 38 -11.54 -1.86 -24.90
N LEU A 39 -11.42 -0.98 -23.91
CA LEU A 39 -11.85 -1.25 -22.54
C LEU A 39 -13.35 -1.52 -22.45
N SER A 40 -14.17 -0.75 -23.19
CA SER A 40 -15.63 -0.94 -23.23
C SER A 40 -16.03 -2.26 -23.88
N LEU A 41 -15.33 -2.70 -24.94
CA LEU A 41 -15.57 -4.00 -25.58
C LEU A 41 -15.13 -5.17 -24.71
N LYS A 42 -14.00 -5.00 -24.01
CA LYS A 42 -13.38 -6.05 -23.18
C LYS A 42 -14.14 -6.28 -21.88
N TYR A 43 -14.66 -5.23 -21.26
CA TYR A 43 -15.26 -5.30 -19.93
C TYR A 43 -16.76 -4.94 -19.90
N GLY A 44 -17.31 -4.42 -21.00
CA GLY A 44 -18.73 -4.03 -21.12
C GLY A 44 -19.16 -2.97 -20.10
N ASP A 45 -20.45 -2.65 -20.10
CA ASP A 45 -21.14 -1.94 -19.01
C ASP A 45 -21.19 -2.79 -17.70
N THR A 46 -20.67 -4.02 -17.77
CA THR A 46 -20.52 -4.97 -16.67
C THR A 46 -19.24 -4.78 -15.86
N ALA A 47 -18.40 -3.79 -16.19
CA ALA A 47 -17.35 -3.34 -15.31
C ALA A 47 -17.99 -2.74 -14.05
N GLN A 48 -18.30 -3.62 -13.10
CA GLN A 48 -18.69 -3.28 -11.74
C GLN A 48 -17.45 -2.64 -11.10
N TYR A 49 -17.27 -1.35 -11.41
CA TYR A 49 -16.28 -0.49 -10.79
C TYR A 49 -16.97 0.18 -9.61
N PRO A 50 -16.45 0.05 -8.39
CA PRO A 50 -15.17 -0.58 -8.05
C PRO A 50 -15.26 -2.11 -7.98
N PRO A 51 -14.17 -2.84 -8.31
CA PRO A 51 -14.11 -4.28 -8.16
C PRO A 51 -14.57 -4.67 -6.75
N GLN A 52 -15.62 -5.50 -6.65
CA GLN A 52 -15.97 -6.11 -5.38
C GLN A 52 -14.85 -7.06 -5.00
N TYR A 53 -13.93 -6.58 -4.17
CA TYR A 53 -12.94 -7.42 -3.54
C TYR A 53 -13.70 -8.45 -2.68
N PRO A 54 -13.36 -9.74 -2.76
CA PRO A 54 -13.86 -10.69 -1.79
C PRO A 54 -13.56 -10.15 -0.39
N PRO A 55 -14.44 -10.40 0.61
CA PRO A 55 -14.13 -10.03 1.98
C PRO A 55 -12.74 -10.57 2.28
N GLN A 56 -11.82 -9.68 2.66
CA GLN A 56 -10.49 -10.15 3.04
C GLN A 56 -10.69 -11.17 4.16
N PRO A 57 -9.97 -12.30 4.13
CA PRO A 57 -10.03 -13.26 5.24
C PRO A 57 -9.86 -12.48 6.54
N GLU A 58 -10.51 -12.90 7.64
CA GLU A 58 -10.28 -12.27 8.94
C GLU A 58 -8.81 -12.51 9.36
N VAL A 59 -7.90 -11.71 8.81
CA VAL A 59 -6.55 -11.58 9.32
C VAL A 59 -6.74 -10.97 10.69
N GLU A 60 -6.23 -11.63 11.73
CA GLU A 60 -6.35 -11.16 13.11
C GLU A 60 -5.56 -9.84 13.24
N PHE A 61 -6.27 -8.76 12.96
CA PHE A 61 -5.77 -7.41 12.91
C PHE A 61 -5.66 -6.89 14.33
N GLY A 62 -4.58 -6.19 14.62
CA GLY A 62 -4.30 -5.67 15.96
C GLY A 62 -3.46 -6.59 16.83
N PHE A 63 -3.73 -6.62 18.13
CA PHE A 63 -2.90 -7.36 19.08
C PHE A 63 -3.21 -8.87 19.03
N PRO A 64 -2.24 -9.74 18.76
CA PRO A 64 -2.47 -11.19 18.86
C PRO A 64 -2.93 -11.53 20.28
N GLN A 65 -4.07 -12.22 20.40
CA GLN A 65 -4.60 -12.65 21.71
C GLN A 65 -4.15 -14.06 22.06
N ILE A 66 -4.00 -14.93 21.05
CA ILE A 66 -3.64 -16.33 21.20
C ILE A 66 -2.63 -16.72 20.11
N CYS A 67 -1.69 -17.60 20.45
CA CYS A 67 -0.83 -18.24 19.46
C CYS A 67 -1.59 -19.38 18.78
N TYR A 68 -1.14 -19.79 17.59
CA TYR A 68 -1.73 -20.92 16.87
C TYR A 68 -1.67 -22.26 17.64
N CYS A 69 -0.73 -22.40 18.60
CA CYS A 69 -0.67 -23.54 19.53
C CYS A 69 -1.64 -23.44 20.72
N GLY A 70 -2.46 -22.39 20.80
CA GLY A 70 -3.38 -22.13 21.91
C GLY A 70 -2.75 -21.42 23.12
N GLY A 71 -1.43 -21.20 23.11
CA GLY A 71 -0.71 -20.50 24.17
C GLY A 71 -0.87 -18.97 24.11
N ALA A 72 -0.57 -18.30 25.23
CA ALA A 72 -0.56 -16.83 25.27
C ALA A 72 0.68 -16.26 24.54
N PRO A 73 0.52 -15.23 23.69
CA PRO A 73 1.64 -14.58 23.03
C PRO A 73 2.51 -13.80 24.03
N LYS A 74 3.82 -13.81 23.83
CA LYS A 74 4.83 -13.10 24.63
C LYS A 74 5.42 -11.95 23.83
N ILE A 75 5.82 -10.87 24.49
CA ILE A 75 6.56 -9.77 23.84
C ILE A 75 8.05 -9.97 24.09
N ALA A 76 8.83 -10.02 23.01
CA ALA A 76 10.28 -10.07 23.03
C ALA A 76 10.88 -8.79 22.43
N THR A 77 12.14 -8.53 22.77
CA THR A 77 12.92 -7.43 22.20
C THR A 77 13.89 -8.02 21.18
N SER A 78 13.89 -7.46 19.98
CA SER A 78 14.85 -7.79 18.92
C SER A 78 16.20 -7.18 19.25
N TYR A 79 17.24 -8.00 19.15
CA TYR A 79 18.64 -7.59 19.31
C TYR A 79 19.41 -7.69 17.99
N ILE A 80 18.72 -7.93 16.88
CA ILE A 80 19.37 -8.02 15.56
C ILE A 80 19.80 -6.63 15.09
N ARG A 81 20.88 -6.57 14.29
CA ARG A 81 21.47 -5.31 13.83
C ARG A 81 20.52 -4.47 12.95
N LEU A 82 19.56 -5.10 12.28
CA LEU A 82 18.60 -4.43 11.39
C LEU A 82 17.47 -3.74 12.16
N ASP A 83 17.01 -4.36 13.25
CA ASP A 83 15.91 -3.87 14.07
C ASP A 83 16.29 -3.90 15.56
N PRO A 84 17.33 -3.17 15.99
CA PRO A 84 17.80 -3.21 17.36
C PRO A 84 16.76 -2.59 18.29
N TRP A 85 16.51 -3.26 19.42
CA TRP A 85 15.57 -2.87 20.47
C TRP A 85 14.10 -2.84 20.06
N ARG A 86 13.77 -3.28 18.84
CA ARG A 86 12.38 -3.32 18.36
C ARG A 86 11.62 -4.46 19.01
N ARG A 87 10.38 -4.21 19.47
CA ARG A 87 9.57 -5.23 20.17
C ARG A 87 8.69 -6.01 19.19
N TYR A 88 8.52 -7.31 19.42
CA TYR A 88 7.64 -8.19 18.64
C TYR A 88 6.94 -9.22 19.52
N TYR A 89 5.76 -9.67 19.08
CA TYR A 89 5.04 -10.80 19.63
C TYR A 89 5.67 -12.11 19.14
N THR A 90 5.79 -13.08 20.05
CA THR A 90 6.35 -14.41 19.81
C THR A 90 5.68 -15.46 20.71
N CYS A 91 6.03 -16.73 20.56
CA CYS A 91 5.55 -17.84 21.39
C CYS A 91 6.69 -18.46 22.19
N GLU A 92 6.36 -19.13 23.29
CA GLU A 92 7.30 -19.95 24.07
C GLU A 92 7.82 -21.16 23.30
N HIS A 93 7.00 -21.74 22.42
CA HIS A 93 7.32 -22.96 21.69
C HIS A 93 7.81 -22.67 20.26
N VAL A 94 8.30 -21.45 19.97
CA VAL A 94 8.68 -21.03 18.61
C VAL A 94 9.69 -21.96 17.92
N ASP A 95 10.47 -22.72 18.70
CA ASP A 95 11.51 -23.63 18.20
C ASP A 95 11.04 -25.07 17.99
N ASP A 96 9.75 -25.39 18.16
CA ASP A 96 9.19 -26.75 17.99
C ASP A 96 8.99 -27.18 16.52
N GLY A 97 9.16 -26.26 15.58
CA GLY A 97 9.00 -26.50 14.14
C GLY A 97 7.57 -26.28 13.61
N GLU A 98 6.62 -25.91 14.46
CA GLU A 98 5.26 -25.50 14.07
C GLU A 98 5.16 -24.00 13.77
N CYS A 99 4.04 -23.58 13.17
CA CYS A 99 3.77 -22.17 12.93
C CYS A 99 3.32 -21.49 14.23
N HIS A 100 4.11 -20.50 14.68
CA HIS A 100 3.79 -19.69 15.86
C HIS A 100 3.55 -18.22 15.51
N VAL A 101 2.92 -17.52 16.44
CA VAL A 101 2.70 -16.07 16.31
C VAL A 101 4.04 -15.35 16.17
N TRP A 102 4.15 -14.52 15.14
CA TRP A 102 5.22 -13.55 14.98
C TRP A 102 4.64 -12.27 14.41
N LYS A 103 4.76 -11.16 15.14
CA LYS A 103 4.23 -9.86 14.70
C LYS A 103 4.98 -8.73 15.36
N TRP A 104 5.37 -7.71 14.60
CA TRP A 104 5.97 -6.52 15.21
C TRP A 104 4.96 -5.77 16.09
N TRP A 105 5.42 -5.33 17.25
CA TRP A 105 4.56 -4.66 18.23
C TRP A 105 4.02 -3.33 17.69
N ASP A 106 4.84 -2.55 16.99
CA ASP A 106 4.44 -1.27 16.38
C ASP A 106 3.38 -1.45 15.29
N VAL A 107 3.50 -2.48 14.47
CA VAL A 107 2.49 -2.87 13.48
C VAL A 107 1.18 -3.18 14.19
N ALA A 108 1.18 -4.06 15.21
CA ALA A 108 -0.02 -4.38 15.97
C ALA A 108 -0.68 -3.14 16.61
N VAL A 109 0.10 -2.20 17.14
CA VAL A 109 -0.42 -0.93 17.67
C VAL A 109 -1.06 -0.07 16.59
N MET A 110 -0.40 0.12 15.44
CA MET A 110 -0.95 0.91 14.33
C MET A 110 -2.24 0.33 13.78
N GLU A 111 -2.31 -1.00 13.73
CA GLU A 111 -3.51 -1.73 13.35
C GLU A 111 -4.66 -1.47 14.32
N GLU A 112 -4.43 -1.60 15.63
CA GLU A 112 -5.46 -1.32 16.65
C GLU A 112 -5.98 0.12 16.59
N MET A 113 -5.10 1.10 16.43
CA MET A 113 -5.53 2.50 16.32
C MET A 113 -6.40 2.72 15.08
N ARG A 114 -6.01 2.16 13.93
CA ARG A 114 -6.81 2.22 12.70
C ARG A 114 -8.17 1.52 12.84
N ALA A 115 -8.22 0.41 13.58
CA ALA A 115 -9.48 -0.30 13.82
C ALA A 115 -10.43 0.55 14.70
N ARG A 116 -9.90 1.27 15.69
CA ARG A 116 -10.68 2.15 16.56
C ARG A 116 -11.23 3.38 15.84
N ASP A 117 -10.47 3.97 14.94
CA ASP A 117 -10.89 5.15 14.15
C ASP A 117 -12.15 4.89 13.29
N LYS A 118 -12.43 3.61 12.95
CA LYS A 118 -13.60 3.23 12.13
C LYS A 118 -14.91 3.12 12.91
N HIS A 119 -14.90 3.17 14.24
CA HIS A 119 -16.10 3.00 15.07
C HIS A 119 -16.81 4.32 15.42
N ILE A 120 -16.46 5.43 14.75
CA ILE A 120 -17.14 6.73 14.88
C ILE A 120 -17.94 7.03 13.59
N HIS A 121 -18.97 6.24 13.32
CA HIS A 121 -20.07 6.64 12.44
C HIS A 121 -21.35 5.86 12.75
#